data_AF-A0A970BCE5-F1
#
_entry.id   AF-A0A970BCE5-F1
#
_cell.length_a   1.000
_cell.length_b   1.000
_cell.length_c   1.000
_cell.angle_alpha   90.00
_cell.angle_beta   90.00
_cell.angle_gamma   90.00
#
_symmetry.space_group_name_H-M   'P 1'
#
loop_
_entity.id
_entity.type
_entity.pdbx_description
1 polymer ?
#
loop_
_entity_poly.entity_id
_entity_poly.type
_entity_poly.pdbx_seq_one_letter_code
_entity_poly.pdbx_strand_id
1 'polypeptide(L)'
;MALPIPSMILKKLYTYGSLENTSRGVQFALKNRLSDTKVTALRSIKIDDQEVPRDKIVLDLGNGNRLSPDDLAANPLEFPLRRILDVVCQIAPLPLGKHEIELAFEAETFGKLKFKVDDAISDGTEKLVRIPRDLEDDWSEKAIKRRQEFIEEISGTKLEHIPHYSFDAHITQGNVENFTGVAQIPMGFAGPLTIHGEHANGDFIVPLATAEGTLVASYNRGMKILNLSGGVTVSVVGDSMQRAPVFVFDNAMQARDFVTWVNDHIEKIREEAEATSSVAKLQYIDPFLASKFAYLRFNFSTGDAAGQNMVGRATFAACSWILDHFDDAPIRHFYLESNLATDKKASQVNMMRTRGKRVTAEAVIDREVLIQHMRVEPENLAYHWGVANIGSILSGANNNGLHSANGITAMFIATGQDVANLAESSAGIVYAELTPEKDLYISITIPSLIVATYGGGTGLATQRESLELLGCYGKDKVRKFAEIIGGVVLAGEISLAAAISSLDWVSSHEQYGRNR
;
A
#
# COMPACT_ATOMS: atom_id res chain seq x y z
N MET A 1 -13.58 30.10 4.60
CA MET A 1 -12.83 30.58 3.42
C MET A 1 -12.26 29.34 2.74
N ALA A 2 -12.48 29.17 1.44
CA ALA A 2 -11.86 28.06 0.71
C ALA A 2 -10.34 28.21 0.74
N LEU A 3 -9.62 27.17 1.17
CA LEU A 3 -8.17 27.14 1.14
C LEU A 3 -7.70 27.31 -0.32
N PRO A 4 -6.73 28.19 -0.61
CA PRO A 4 -6.18 28.32 -1.95
C PRO A 4 -5.55 26.98 -2.35
N ILE A 5 -5.96 26.43 -3.48
CA ILE A 5 -5.44 25.14 -3.94
C ILE A 5 -4.04 25.36 -4.51
N PRO A 6 -3.00 24.66 -4.02
CA PRO A 6 -1.66 24.74 -4.61
C PRO A 6 -1.69 24.51 -6.12
N SER A 7 -0.96 25.36 -6.87
CA SER A 7 -0.93 25.34 -8.34
C SER A 7 -0.58 23.96 -8.93
N MET A 8 0.29 23.21 -8.24
CA MET A 8 0.67 21.83 -8.58
C MET A 8 -0.50 20.84 -8.55
N ILE A 9 -1.48 21.05 -7.66
CA ILE A 9 -2.68 20.22 -7.54
C ILE A 9 -3.70 20.62 -8.59
N LEU A 10 -3.87 21.92 -8.82
CA LEU A 10 -4.73 22.46 -9.87
C LEU A 10 -4.40 21.90 -11.25
N LYS A 11 -3.10 21.81 -11.59
CA LYS A 11 -2.64 21.19 -12.84
C LYS A 11 -3.13 19.75 -13.02
N LYS A 12 -3.40 19.02 -11.93
CA LYS A 12 -3.93 17.65 -12.01
C LYS A 12 -5.38 17.60 -12.49
N LEU A 13 -6.11 18.70 -12.54
CA LEU A 13 -7.42 18.73 -13.19
C LEU A 13 -7.33 18.45 -14.69
N TYR A 14 -6.21 18.79 -15.31
CA TYR A 14 -5.95 18.44 -16.69
C TYR A 14 -5.61 16.96 -16.84
N THR A 15 -6.18 16.31 -17.86
CA THR A 15 -5.84 14.93 -18.22
C THR A 15 -4.69 14.95 -19.21
N TYR A 16 -3.48 14.68 -18.75
CA TYR A 16 -2.28 14.66 -19.60
C TYR A 16 -2.42 13.65 -20.75
N GLY A 17 -2.03 14.06 -21.96
CA GLY A 17 -2.20 13.27 -23.19
C GLY A 17 -3.62 13.29 -23.75
N SER A 18 -4.45 14.28 -23.35
CA SER A 18 -5.81 14.43 -23.88
C SER A 18 -5.92 15.49 -24.96
N LEU A 19 -4.88 16.30 -25.18
CA LEU A 19 -4.86 17.28 -26.27
C LEU A 19 -4.88 16.59 -27.63
N GLU A 20 -5.93 16.83 -28.41
CA GLU A 20 -6.07 16.25 -29.74
C GLU A 20 -6.75 17.21 -30.73
N ASN A 21 -6.39 17.08 -32.00
CA ASN A 21 -7.12 17.73 -33.10
C ASN A 21 -8.27 16.83 -33.53
N THR A 22 -9.50 17.30 -33.38
CA THR A 22 -10.71 16.58 -33.78
C THR A 22 -11.40 17.28 -34.96
N SER A 23 -12.40 16.63 -35.55
CA SER A 23 -13.27 17.28 -36.56
C SER A 23 -14.08 18.46 -36.00
N ARG A 24 -14.15 18.62 -34.68
CA ARG A 24 -14.88 19.70 -33.98
C ARG A 24 -13.98 20.85 -33.55
N GLY A 25 -12.67 20.77 -33.81
CA GLY A 25 -11.65 21.68 -33.31
C GLY A 25 -10.66 20.98 -32.37
N VAL A 26 -9.91 21.77 -31.62
CA VAL A 26 -8.92 21.30 -30.66
C VAL A 26 -9.62 20.89 -29.37
N GLN A 27 -9.40 19.67 -28.89
CA GLN A 27 -10.07 19.12 -27.71
C GLN A 27 -9.05 18.73 -26.64
N PHE A 28 -9.42 18.85 -25.37
CA PHE A 28 -8.72 18.24 -24.24
C PHE A 28 -9.68 17.94 -23.09
N ALA A 29 -9.29 17.06 -22.17
CA ALA A 29 -10.15 16.58 -21.09
C ALA A 29 -9.74 17.13 -19.72
N LEU A 30 -10.73 17.59 -18.95
CA LEU A 30 -10.59 17.94 -17.54
C LEU A 30 -11.26 16.87 -16.68
N LYS A 31 -10.55 16.39 -15.65
CA LYS A 31 -11.04 15.43 -14.66
C LYS A 31 -11.07 16.08 -13.29
N ASN A 32 -12.20 16.07 -12.60
CA ASN A 32 -12.22 16.52 -11.22
C ASN A 32 -11.41 15.56 -10.34
N ARG A 33 -10.35 16.06 -9.71
CA ARG A 33 -9.48 15.32 -8.78
C ARG A 33 -9.39 15.97 -7.40
N LEU A 34 -10.27 16.93 -7.11
CA LEU A 34 -10.28 17.71 -5.88
C LEU A 34 -11.35 17.15 -4.92
N SER A 35 -12.56 17.69 -4.98
CA SER A 35 -13.76 17.22 -4.28
C SER A 35 -14.99 17.54 -5.12
N ASP A 36 -16.14 16.98 -4.75
CA ASP A 36 -17.42 17.35 -5.36
C ASP A 36 -17.61 18.87 -5.33
N THR A 37 -17.98 19.45 -6.46
CA THR A 37 -18.21 20.88 -6.61
C THR A 37 -19.10 21.17 -7.81
N LYS A 38 -19.62 22.39 -7.89
CA LYS A 38 -20.19 22.96 -9.10
C LYS A 38 -19.20 23.89 -9.77
N VAL A 39 -19.06 23.78 -11.09
CA VAL A 39 -18.38 24.79 -11.91
C VAL A 39 -19.39 25.89 -12.23
N THR A 40 -19.09 27.12 -11.85
CA THR A 40 -20.00 28.26 -11.95
C THR A 40 -19.65 29.20 -13.09
N ALA A 41 -18.39 29.21 -13.55
CA ALA A 41 -17.99 29.96 -14.74
C ALA A 41 -16.73 29.40 -15.36
N LEU A 42 -16.65 29.39 -16.69
CA LEU A 42 -15.38 29.30 -17.39
C LEU A 42 -14.92 30.72 -17.76
N ARG A 43 -13.76 31.15 -17.26
CA ARG A 43 -13.28 32.53 -17.41
C ARG A 43 -12.48 32.73 -18.69
N SER A 44 -11.44 31.92 -18.90
CA SER A 44 -10.59 32.03 -20.09
C SER A 44 -9.89 30.71 -20.40
N ILE A 45 -9.57 30.52 -21.68
CA ILE A 45 -8.67 29.48 -22.17
C ILE A 45 -7.64 30.15 -23.06
N LYS A 46 -6.36 29.83 -22.85
CA LYS A 46 -5.30 30.18 -23.80
C LYS A 46 -4.56 28.94 -24.25
N ILE A 47 -4.18 28.92 -25.52
CA ILE A 47 -3.33 27.89 -26.11
C ILE A 47 -2.17 28.62 -26.80
N ASP A 48 -0.93 28.31 -26.41
CA ASP A 48 0.30 28.98 -26.88
C ASP A 48 0.20 30.52 -26.80
N ASP A 49 -0.21 31.01 -25.63
CA ASP A 49 -0.49 32.41 -25.33
C ASP A 49 -1.61 33.08 -26.16
N GLN A 50 -2.27 32.36 -27.07
CA GLN A 50 -3.43 32.85 -27.81
C GLN A 50 -4.73 32.55 -27.06
N GLU A 51 -5.51 33.59 -26.80
CA GLU A 51 -6.80 33.46 -26.13
C GLU A 51 -7.86 32.89 -27.09
N VAL A 52 -8.54 31.82 -26.64
CA VAL A 52 -9.63 31.21 -27.38
C VAL A 52 -10.89 32.06 -27.19
N PRO A 53 -11.54 32.56 -28.26
CA PRO A 53 -12.77 33.32 -28.15
C PRO A 53 -13.86 32.52 -27.43
N ARG A 54 -14.60 33.16 -26.52
CA ARG A 54 -15.59 32.48 -25.65
C ARG A 54 -16.69 31.77 -26.44
N ASP A 55 -17.13 32.36 -27.55
CA ASP A 55 -18.11 31.81 -28.49
C ASP A 55 -17.61 30.56 -29.23
N LYS A 56 -16.30 30.31 -29.19
CA LYS A 56 -15.65 29.13 -29.77
C LYS A 56 -15.34 28.04 -28.76
N ILE A 57 -15.73 28.20 -27.50
CA ILE A 57 -15.51 27.19 -26.47
C ILE A 57 -16.81 26.41 -26.24
N VAL A 58 -16.71 25.09 -26.20
CA VAL A 58 -17.82 24.19 -25.88
C VAL A 58 -17.34 23.18 -24.84
N LEU A 59 -18.16 22.95 -23.82
CA LEU A 59 -17.93 21.94 -22.81
C LEU A 59 -18.86 20.75 -23.09
N ASP A 60 -18.28 19.59 -23.36
CA ASP A 60 -18.99 18.34 -23.66
C ASP A 60 -18.94 17.40 -22.46
N LEU A 61 -20.11 16.99 -21.99
CA LEU A 61 -20.26 16.17 -20.78
C LEU A 61 -20.23 14.67 -21.08
N GLY A 62 -20.02 14.27 -22.35
CA GLY A 62 -19.90 12.87 -22.78
C GLY A 62 -21.23 12.13 -22.94
N ASN A 63 -22.36 12.77 -22.62
CA ASN A 63 -23.71 12.21 -22.75
C ASN A 63 -24.55 12.93 -23.83
N GLY A 64 -23.91 13.69 -24.71
CA GLY A 64 -24.57 14.50 -25.74
C GLY A 64 -24.99 15.90 -25.28
N ASN A 65 -24.93 16.21 -23.97
CA ASN A 65 -25.16 17.56 -23.47
C ASN A 65 -23.90 18.42 -23.67
N ARG A 66 -24.08 19.57 -24.33
CA ARG A 66 -23.03 20.55 -24.59
C ARG A 66 -23.42 21.89 -24.00
N LEU A 67 -22.47 22.54 -23.34
CA LEU A 67 -22.66 23.83 -22.69
C LEU A 67 -21.65 24.84 -23.24
N SER A 68 -22.10 26.06 -23.51
CA SER A 68 -21.21 27.19 -23.75
C SER A 68 -20.73 27.78 -22.40
N PRO A 69 -19.64 28.55 -22.39
CA PRO A 69 -19.21 29.29 -21.21
C PRO A 69 -20.29 30.21 -20.61
N ASP A 70 -21.24 30.66 -21.42
CA ASP A 70 -22.31 31.56 -21.02
C ASP A 70 -23.51 30.79 -20.43
N ASP A 71 -23.75 29.56 -20.89
CA ASP A 71 -24.74 28.66 -20.28
C ASP A 71 -24.35 28.28 -18.84
N LEU A 72 -23.06 28.15 -18.55
CA LEU A 72 -22.57 27.87 -17.19
C LEU A 72 -22.84 29.00 -16.20
N ALA A 73 -22.85 30.25 -16.67
CA ALA A 73 -23.14 31.39 -15.82
C ALA A 73 -24.63 31.40 -15.40
N ALA A 74 -25.51 30.84 -16.25
CA ALA A 74 -26.93 30.71 -15.96
C ALA A 74 -27.27 29.43 -15.17
N ASN A 75 -26.59 28.31 -15.47
CA ASN A 75 -26.80 27.01 -14.83
C ASN A 75 -25.45 26.38 -14.45
N PRO A 76 -25.04 26.48 -13.17
CA PRO A 76 -23.81 25.84 -12.70
C PRO A 76 -23.79 24.33 -12.99
N LEU A 77 -22.64 23.86 -13.48
CA LEU A 77 -22.43 22.48 -13.87
C LEU A 77 -21.99 21.63 -12.67
N GLU A 78 -22.73 20.57 -12.36
CA GLU A 78 -22.27 19.54 -11.42
C GLU A 78 -20.98 18.89 -11.93
N PHE A 79 -19.92 18.97 -11.13
CA PHE A 79 -18.63 18.38 -11.44
C PHE A 79 -18.18 17.54 -10.24
N PRO A 80 -18.80 16.36 -10.00
CA PRO A 80 -18.44 15.50 -8.89
C PRO A 80 -17.02 14.93 -9.06
N LEU A 81 -16.44 14.45 -7.97
CA LEU A 81 -15.12 13.84 -7.93
C LEU A 81 -15.03 12.71 -8.97
N ARG A 82 -13.91 12.66 -9.70
CA ARG A 82 -13.62 11.75 -10.83
C ARG A 82 -14.42 11.98 -12.11
N ARG A 83 -15.40 12.90 -12.14
CA ARG A 83 -16.09 13.27 -13.39
C ARG A 83 -15.09 13.82 -14.40
N ILE A 84 -15.28 13.44 -15.66
CA ILE A 84 -14.51 13.96 -16.80
C ILE A 84 -15.45 14.83 -17.63
N LEU A 85 -14.93 15.93 -18.14
CA LEU A 85 -15.56 16.76 -19.17
C LEU A 85 -14.53 17.07 -20.25
N ASP A 86 -14.99 17.15 -21.48
CA ASP A 86 -14.15 17.56 -22.61
C ASP A 86 -14.36 19.04 -22.90
N VAL A 87 -13.26 19.74 -23.15
CA VAL A 87 -13.24 21.13 -23.57
C VAL A 87 -12.89 21.15 -25.04
N VAL A 88 -13.81 21.63 -25.87
CA VAL A 88 -13.66 21.74 -27.32
C VAL A 88 -13.49 23.22 -27.67
N CYS A 89 -12.33 23.56 -28.21
CA CYS A 89 -12.02 24.87 -28.77
C CYS A 89 -12.19 24.80 -30.29
N GLN A 90 -13.20 25.48 -30.83
CA GLN A 90 -13.52 25.56 -32.26
C GLN A 90 -12.54 26.49 -33.02
N ILE A 91 -11.25 26.20 -32.89
CA ILE A 91 -10.14 26.89 -33.54
C ILE A 91 -9.49 25.99 -34.59
N ALA A 92 -8.55 26.53 -35.36
CA ALA A 92 -7.78 25.74 -36.32
C ALA A 92 -6.99 24.63 -35.60
N PRO A 93 -6.76 23.48 -36.25
CA PRO A 93 -5.91 22.42 -35.70
C PRO A 93 -4.54 22.94 -35.30
N LEU A 94 -4.04 22.51 -34.14
CA LEU A 94 -2.68 22.83 -33.71
C LEU A 94 -1.66 21.97 -34.48
N PRO A 95 -0.44 22.47 -34.72
CA PRO A 95 0.62 21.66 -35.31
C PRO A 95 0.98 20.48 -34.41
N LEU A 96 1.74 19.52 -34.93
CA LEU A 96 2.30 18.45 -34.11
C LEU A 96 3.38 19.02 -33.19
N GLY A 97 3.44 18.53 -31.95
CA GLY A 97 4.41 18.97 -30.96
C GLY A 97 3.76 19.46 -29.67
N LYS A 98 4.55 20.15 -28.86
CA LYS A 98 4.20 20.59 -27.51
C LYS A 98 3.44 21.92 -27.57
N HIS A 99 2.37 22.02 -26.78
CA HIS A 99 1.52 23.20 -26.63
C HIS A 99 1.31 23.53 -25.16
N GLU A 100 1.30 24.82 -24.83
CA GLU A 100 0.96 25.31 -23.49
C GLU A 100 -0.52 25.66 -23.43
N ILE A 101 -1.24 25.14 -22.43
CA ILE A 101 -2.66 25.38 -22.20
C ILE A 101 -2.82 26.08 -20.86
N GLU A 102 -3.38 27.29 -20.89
CA GLU A 102 -3.81 28.03 -19.70
C GLU A 102 -5.33 27.95 -19.57
N LEU A 103 -5.82 27.54 -18.40
CA LEU A 103 -7.24 27.49 -18.10
C LEU A 103 -7.55 28.31 -16.85
N ALA A 104 -8.61 29.11 -16.90
CA ALA A 104 -9.17 29.79 -15.74
C ALA A 104 -10.68 29.55 -15.64
N PHE A 105 -11.16 29.14 -14.48
CA PHE A 105 -12.57 28.86 -14.20
C PHE A 105 -12.91 29.15 -12.74
N GLU A 106 -14.19 29.18 -12.43
CA GLU A 106 -14.73 29.35 -11.08
C GLU A 106 -15.53 28.12 -10.69
N ALA A 107 -15.36 27.71 -9.43
CA ALA A 107 -16.12 26.64 -8.83
C ALA A 107 -16.62 27.07 -7.44
N GLU A 108 -17.83 26.66 -7.07
CA GLU A 108 -18.49 27.07 -5.83
C GLU A 108 -17.63 26.81 -4.58
N THR A 109 -17.00 25.63 -4.52
CA THR A 109 -16.19 25.20 -3.37
C THR A 109 -14.81 25.86 -3.33
N PHE A 110 -14.27 26.28 -4.47
CA PHE A 110 -12.85 26.62 -4.62
C PHE A 110 -12.60 28.06 -5.06
N GLY A 111 -13.65 28.79 -5.42
CA GLY A 111 -13.54 30.13 -5.99
C GLY A 111 -12.86 30.12 -7.36
N LYS A 112 -12.02 31.13 -7.60
CA LYS A 112 -11.29 31.32 -8.86
C LYS A 112 -10.08 30.41 -8.94
N LEU A 113 -10.03 29.60 -9.98
CA LEU A 113 -8.96 28.65 -10.24
C LEU A 113 -8.29 29.01 -11.56
N LYS A 114 -6.95 29.03 -11.57
CA LYS A 114 -6.14 29.28 -12.77
C LYS A 114 -4.91 28.39 -12.75
N PHE A 115 -4.63 27.72 -13.87
CA PHE A 115 -3.41 26.92 -14.02
C PHE A 115 -2.93 26.87 -15.46
N LYS A 116 -1.64 26.53 -15.63
CA LYS A 116 -0.97 26.28 -16.91
C LYS A 116 -0.42 24.86 -16.96
N VAL A 117 -0.61 24.17 -18.07
CA VAL A 117 -0.07 22.83 -18.35
C VAL A 117 0.54 22.77 -19.74
N ASP A 118 1.46 21.85 -19.92
CA ASP A 118 1.99 21.48 -21.22
C ASP A 118 1.38 20.14 -21.64
N ASP A 119 0.94 20.02 -22.90
CA ASP A 119 0.59 18.72 -23.52
C ASP A 119 1.12 18.69 -24.97
N ALA A 120 0.98 17.58 -25.68
CA ALA A 120 1.45 17.47 -27.05
C ALA A 120 0.43 16.81 -27.99
N ILE A 121 0.35 17.33 -29.22
CA ILE A 121 -0.34 16.65 -30.32
C ILE A 121 0.67 15.80 -31.09
N SER A 122 0.41 14.50 -31.16
CA SER A 122 1.14 13.57 -32.01
C SER A 122 0.35 13.25 -33.29
N ASP A 123 1.06 12.86 -34.36
CA ASP A 123 0.42 12.22 -35.51
C ASP A 123 -0.43 11.05 -35.02
N GLY A 124 -1.62 10.92 -35.60
CA GLY A 124 -2.73 10.15 -35.06
C GLY A 124 -2.28 8.81 -34.53
N THR A 125 -2.69 8.51 -33.29
CA THR A 125 -2.50 7.20 -32.68
C THR A 125 -2.85 6.13 -33.72
N GLU A 126 -1.86 5.33 -34.14
CA GLU A 126 -2.11 3.98 -34.64
C GLU A 126 -3.21 3.38 -33.76
N LYS A 127 -4.17 2.64 -34.33
CA LYS A 127 -5.24 1.99 -33.56
C LYS A 127 -4.62 1.12 -32.47
N LEU A 128 -4.37 1.71 -31.30
CA LEU A 128 -3.72 1.06 -30.19
C LEU A 128 -4.68 -0.03 -29.76
N VAL A 129 -4.23 -1.27 -29.84
CA VAL A 129 -4.96 -2.41 -29.30
C VAL A 129 -5.11 -2.15 -27.80
N ARG A 130 -6.34 -1.92 -27.35
CA ARG A 130 -6.68 -1.58 -25.97
C ARG A 130 -7.56 -2.67 -25.39
N ILE A 131 -7.31 -3.02 -24.13
CA ILE A 131 -8.19 -3.89 -23.36
C ILE A 131 -9.58 -3.23 -23.31
N PRO A 132 -10.66 -3.95 -23.70
CA PRO A 132 -12.02 -3.43 -23.65
C PRO A 132 -12.38 -2.95 -22.25
N ARG A 133 -13.07 -1.82 -22.13
CA ARG A 133 -13.58 -1.30 -20.86
C ARG A 133 -15.01 -0.84 -21.03
N ASP A 134 -15.80 -0.98 -19.97
CA ASP A 134 -17.13 -0.38 -19.87
C ASP A 134 -17.06 0.85 -18.97
N LEU A 135 -17.59 1.98 -19.45
CA LEU A 135 -17.53 3.25 -18.71
C LEU A 135 -18.63 3.37 -17.66
N GLU A 136 -19.70 2.59 -17.80
CA GLU A 136 -20.82 2.59 -16.85
C GLU A 136 -20.62 1.52 -15.79
N ASP A 137 -20.29 0.28 -16.20
CA ASP A 137 -20.05 -0.84 -15.29
C ASP A 137 -19.00 -1.82 -15.83
N ASP A 138 -17.73 -1.56 -15.49
CA ASP A 138 -16.58 -2.37 -15.87
C ASP A 138 -16.47 -3.72 -15.13
N TRP A 139 -17.34 -3.98 -14.15
CA TRP A 139 -17.42 -5.22 -13.37
C TRP A 139 -18.66 -6.07 -13.70
N SER A 140 -19.51 -5.62 -14.63
CA SER A 140 -20.59 -6.45 -15.18
C SER A 140 -20.06 -7.72 -15.83
N GLU A 141 -20.86 -8.79 -15.81
CA GLU A 141 -20.55 -10.06 -16.50
C GLU A 141 -20.22 -9.83 -17.99
N LYS A 142 -20.91 -8.87 -18.63
CA LYS A 142 -20.69 -8.50 -20.02
C LYS A 142 -19.31 -7.86 -20.23
N ALA A 143 -18.92 -6.90 -19.40
CA ALA A 143 -17.61 -6.25 -19.48
C ALA A 143 -16.48 -7.25 -19.24
N ILE A 144 -16.63 -8.12 -18.24
CA ILE A 144 -15.68 -9.17 -17.89
C ILE A 144 -15.53 -10.17 -19.04
N LYS A 145 -16.65 -10.69 -19.57
CA LYS A 145 -16.64 -11.63 -20.70
C LYS A 145 -15.99 -11.02 -21.93
N ARG A 146 -16.28 -9.73 -22.23
CA ARG A 146 -15.64 -9.03 -23.35
C ARG A 146 -14.13 -8.94 -23.19
N ARG A 147 -13.64 -8.73 -21.96
CA ARG A 147 -12.19 -8.74 -21.65
C ARG A 147 -11.59 -10.14 -21.75
N GLN A 148 -12.30 -11.18 -21.33
CA GLN A 148 -11.88 -12.58 -21.50
C GLN A 148 -11.75 -12.94 -22.98
N GLU A 149 -12.79 -12.70 -23.79
CA GLU A 149 -12.79 -12.95 -25.25
C GLU A 149 -11.63 -12.24 -25.94
N PHE A 150 -11.37 -10.98 -25.57
CA PHE A 150 -10.26 -10.20 -26.10
C PHE A 150 -8.90 -10.82 -25.77
N ILE A 151 -8.72 -11.35 -24.55
CA ILE A 151 -7.49 -12.03 -24.15
C ILE A 151 -7.32 -13.34 -24.93
N GLU A 152 -8.39 -14.12 -25.10
CA GLU A 152 -8.36 -15.35 -25.90
C GLU A 152 -8.04 -15.08 -27.36
N GLU A 153 -8.63 -14.03 -27.96
CA GLU A 153 -8.39 -13.62 -29.35
C GLU A 153 -6.93 -13.22 -29.58
N ILE A 154 -6.36 -12.41 -28.68
CA ILE A 154 -4.97 -11.95 -28.81
C ILE A 154 -3.96 -13.06 -28.52
N SER A 155 -4.22 -13.88 -27.50
CA SER A 155 -3.28 -14.91 -27.05
C SER A 155 -3.39 -16.22 -27.83
N GLY A 156 -4.50 -16.44 -28.53
CA GLY A 156 -4.84 -17.74 -29.14
C GLY A 156 -5.07 -18.86 -28.12
N THR A 157 -5.20 -18.53 -26.83
CA THR A 157 -5.33 -19.49 -25.72
C THR A 157 -6.69 -19.36 -25.06
N LYS A 158 -7.42 -20.47 -24.94
CA LYS A 158 -8.69 -20.51 -24.23
C LYS A 158 -8.48 -20.44 -22.72
N LEU A 159 -9.25 -19.61 -22.03
CA LEU A 159 -9.22 -19.47 -20.58
C LEU A 159 -10.17 -20.48 -19.93
N GLU A 160 -9.62 -21.47 -19.22
CA GLU A 160 -10.43 -22.46 -18.52
C GLU A 160 -10.67 -22.08 -17.06
N HIS A 161 -9.63 -21.88 -16.25
CA HIS A 161 -9.79 -21.69 -14.80
C HIS A 161 -9.93 -20.23 -14.34
N ILE A 162 -9.27 -19.30 -15.03
CA ILE A 162 -9.29 -17.86 -14.67
C ILE A 162 -10.73 -17.32 -14.56
N PRO A 163 -11.67 -17.63 -15.48
CA PRO A 163 -13.05 -17.14 -15.42
C PRO A 163 -13.89 -17.72 -14.28
N HIS A 164 -13.41 -18.76 -13.58
CA HIS A 164 -14.19 -19.45 -12.55
C HIS A 164 -13.88 -18.91 -11.15
N TYR A 165 -14.82 -18.14 -10.62
CA TYR A 165 -14.83 -17.60 -9.26
C TYR A 165 -16.26 -17.64 -8.68
N SER A 166 -16.37 -17.63 -7.36
CA SER A 166 -17.62 -17.93 -6.62
C SER A 166 -18.30 -16.71 -5.99
N PHE A 167 -17.93 -15.50 -6.40
CA PHE A 167 -18.38 -14.25 -5.80
C PHE A 167 -18.78 -13.21 -6.85
N ASP A 168 -19.56 -12.20 -6.45
CA ASP A 168 -19.86 -11.06 -7.30
C ASP A 168 -18.59 -10.23 -7.58
N ALA A 169 -18.24 -10.05 -8.86
CA ALA A 169 -17.04 -9.34 -9.26
C ALA A 169 -16.96 -7.90 -8.71
N HIS A 170 -18.10 -7.26 -8.43
CA HIS A 170 -18.14 -5.91 -7.86
C HIS A 170 -17.41 -5.79 -6.52
N ILE A 171 -17.27 -6.88 -5.75
CA ILE A 171 -16.50 -6.83 -4.49
C ILE A 171 -15.02 -6.50 -4.72
N THR A 172 -14.51 -6.67 -5.94
CA THR A 172 -13.12 -6.39 -6.30
C THR A 172 -12.91 -4.93 -6.73
N GLN A 173 -13.97 -4.10 -6.71
CA GLN A 173 -13.88 -2.70 -7.05
C GLN A 173 -12.96 -1.96 -6.06
N GLY A 174 -11.87 -1.39 -6.59
CA GLY A 174 -10.83 -0.75 -5.79
C GLY A 174 -9.72 -1.71 -5.32
N ASN A 175 -9.80 -3.00 -5.64
CA ASN A 175 -8.72 -3.97 -5.44
C ASN A 175 -7.96 -4.26 -6.73
N VAL A 176 -8.64 -4.27 -7.88
CA VAL A 176 -8.03 -4.53 -9.19
C VAL A 176 -8.84 -3.89 -10.32
N GLU A 177 -8.16 -3.33 -11.32
CA GLU A 177 -8.77 -2.84 -12.56
C GLU A 177 -8.78 -3.93 -13.65
N ASN A 178 -9.63 -3.80 -14.67
CA ASN A 178 -9.74 -4.79 -15.74
C ASN A 178 -9.94 -6.23 -15.19
N PHE A 179 -10.83 -6.41 -14.21
CA PHE A 179 -11.04 -7.71 -13.54
C PHE A 179 -11.48 -8.83 -14.49
N THR A 180 -10.60 -9.72 -14.90
CA THR A 180 -10.89 -10.80 -15.88
C THR A 180 -11.28 -12.12 -15.20
N GLY A 181 -10.95 -12.29 -13.93
CA GLY A 181 -11.08 -13.55 -13.22
C GLY A 181 -10.11 -13.62 -12.04
N VAL A 182 -9.79 -14.83 -11.59
CA VAL A 182 -8.99 -15.05 -10.37
C VAL A 182 -7.81 -16.00 -10.59
N ALA A 183 -6.75 -15.81 -9.80
CA ALA A 183 -5.76 -16.84 -9.54
C ALA A 183 -6.20 -17.66 -8.32
N GLN A 184 -6.11 -18.99 -8.40
CA GLN A 184 -6.50 -19.90 -7.33
C GLN A 184 -5.23 -20.41 -6.63
N ILE A 185 -5.02 -20.02 -5.38
CA ILE A 185 -3.86 -20.42 -4.59
C ILE A 185 -4.31 -21.48 -3.58
N PRO A 186 -3.67 -22.67 -3.52
CA PRO A 186 -4.03 -23.70 -2.55
C PRO A 186 -3.96 -23.17 -1.11
N MET A 187 -4.91 -23.57 -0.27
CA MET A 187 -4.98 -23.16 1.13
C MET A 187 -5.04 -24.40 2.03
N GLY A 188 -4.21 -24.40 3.07
CA GLY A 188 -4.26 -25.38 4.15
C GLY A 188 -4.43 -24.70 5.51
N PHE A 189 -4.66 -25.49 6.55
CA PHE A 189 -4.78 -25.01 7.92
C PHE A 189 -3.72 -25.68 8.80
N ALA A 190 -3.12 -24.89 9.70
CA ALA A 190 -2.16 -25.36 10.69
C ALA A 190 -2.65 -25.00 12.11
N GLY A 191 -2.45 -25.88 13.08
CA GLY A 191 -2.75 -25.60 14.48
C GLY A 191 -3.39 -26.77 15.24
N PRO A 192 -3.95 -26.50 16.44
CA PRO A 192 -4.04 -25.17 17.06
C PRO A 192 -2.68 -24.58 17.41
N LEU A 193 -2.57 -23.25 17.44
CA LEU A 193 -1.47 -22.51 18.05
C LEU A 193 -2.00 -21.80 19.29
N THR A 194 -1.47 -22.15 20.46
CA THR A 194 -1.81 -21.51 21.74
C THR A 194 -0.98 -20.23 21.91
N ILE A 195 -1.66 -19.10 22.06
CA ILE A 195 -1.04 -17.78 22.22
C ILE A 195 -1.46 -17.16 23.55
N HIS A 196 -0.48 -16.55 24.24
CA HIS A 196 -0.61 -15.73 25.43
C HIS A 196 -0.15 -14.31 25.11
N GLY A 197 -1.02 -13.53 24.48
CA GLY A 197 -0.76 -12.14 24.12
C GLY A 197 -1.67 -11.15 24.82
N GLU A 198 -1.38 -9.86 24.64
CA GLU A 198 -2.20 -8.76 25.18
C GLU A 198 -3.55 -8.66 24.44
N HIS A 199 -3.59 -9.10 23.17
CA HIS A 199 -4.76 -8.98 22.29
C HIS A 199 -5.27 -10.33 21.75
N ALA A 200 -4.42 -11.35 21.65
CA ALA A 200 -4.69 -12.71 21.25
C ALA A 200 -4.41 -13.64 22.43
N ASN A 201 -5.46 -14.24 23.00
CA ASN A 201 -5.32 -15.23 24.07
C ASN A 201 -6.20 -16.44 23.75
N GLY A 202 -5.57 -17.63 23.67
CA GLY A 202 -6.23 -18.90 23.38
C GLY A 202 -5.66 -19.63 22.16
N ASP A 203 -6.45 -20.58 21.65
CA ASP A 203 -6.06 -21.47 20.56
C ASP A 203 -6.57 -20.97 19.20
N PHE A 204 -5.68 -20.95 18.19
CA PHE A 204 -5.99 -20.48 16.84
C PHE A 204 -5.70 -21.54 15.78
N ILE A 205 -6.65 -21.75 14.87
CA ILE A 205 -6.45 -22.54 13.64
C ILE A 205 -6.10 -21.56 12.52
N VAL A 206 -4.91 -21.73 11.94
CA VAL A 206 -4.26 -20.73 11.12
C VAL A 206 -4.39 -21.07 9.63
N PRO A 207 -5.04 -20.23 8.80
CA PRO A 207 -5.11 -20.41 7.36
C PRO A 207 -3.80 -20.01 6.69
N LEU A 208 -3.28 -20.86 5.80
CA LEU A 208 -2.03 -20.65 5.07
C LEU A 208 -2.25 -20.93 3.58
N ALA A 209 -2.19 -19.89 2.74
CA ALA A 209 -2.33 -20.00 1.29
C ALA A 209 -0.95 -20.06 0.62
N THR A 210 -0.59 -21.19 0.00
CA THR A 210 0.74 -21.40 -0.57
C THR A 210 0.75 -22.43 -1.70
N ALA A 211 1.73 -22.31 -2.58
CA ALA A 211 2.10 -23.35 -3.55
C ALA A 211 3.40 -24.09 -3.17
N GLU A 212 4.02 -23.73 -2.04
CA GLU A 212 5.23 -24.38 -1.54
C GLU A 212 4.87 -25.65 -0.76
N GLY A 213 5.33 -26.80 -1.27
CA GLY A 213 5.17 -28.08 -0.60
C GLY A 213 5.80 -28.07 0.79
N THR A 214 5.25 -28.84 1.73
CA THR A 214 5.68 -28.96 3.14
C THR A 214 5.54 -27.72 4.04
N LEU A 215 5.24 -26.54 3.50
CA LEU A 215 5.10 -25.33 4.32
C LEU A 215 4.05 -25.52 5.42
N VAL A 216 2.81 -25.83 5.06
CA VAL A 216 1.71 -25.98 6.04
C VAL A 216 2.04 -27.05 7.08
N ALA A 217 2.62 -28.18 6.66
CA ALA A 217 3.02 -29.26 7.55
C ALA A 217 4.14 -28.84 8.53
N SER A 218 5.12 -28.07 8.05
CA SER A 218 6.21 -27.55 8.89
C SER A 218 5.70 -26.58 9.94
N TYR A 219 4.86 -25.60 9.55
CA TYR A 219 4.25 -24.66 10.50
C TYR A 219 3.37 -25.40 11.52
N ASN A 220 2.57 -26.37 11.09
CA ASN A 220 1.77 -27.20 11.98
C ASN A 220 2.62 -27.98 12.99
N ARG A 221 3.76 -28.53 12.53
CA ARG A 221 4.72 -29.21 13.41
C ARG A 221 5.32 -28.26 14.44
N GLY A 222 5.68 -27.05 14.04
CA GLY A 222 6.17 -26.01 14.94
C GLY A 222 5.15 -25.61 16.01
N MET A 223 3.89 -25.40 15.62
CA MET A 223 2.79 -25.07 16.54
C MET A 223 2.60 -26.17 17.59
N LYS A 224 2.68 -27.44 17.18
CA LYS A 224 2.63 -28.58 18.11
C LYS A 224 3.74 -28.49 19.18
N ILE A 225 4.98 -28.18 18.80
CA ILE A 225 6.10 -28.10 19.75
C ILE A 225 5.93 -26.96 20.73
N LEU A 226 5.49 -25.81 20.25
CA LEU A 226 5.24 -24.66 21.11
C LEU A 226 4.12 -24.97 22.11
N ASN A 227 3.01 -25.57 21.67
CA ASN A 227 1.92 -25.94 22.58
C ASN A 227 2.32 -27.00 23.62
N LEU A 228 3.14 -27.97 23.24
CA LEU A 228 3.68 -28.96 24.19
C LEU A 228 4.57 -28.32 25.26
N SER A 229 5.06 -27.11 25.03
CA SER A 229 5.86 -26.31 25.97
C SER A 229 5.09 -25.11 26.53
N GLY A 230 3.76 -25.17 26.53
CA GLY A 230 2.89 -24.15 27.15
C GLY A 230 2.39 -23.03 26.24
N GLY A 231 2.76 -23.02 24.95
CA GLY A 231 2.32 -22.03 23.96
C GLY A 231 3.33 -20.91 23.74
N VAL A 232 2.89 -19.81 23.14
CA VAL A 232 3.74 -18.67 22.77
C VAL A 232 3.31 -17.40 23.48
N THR A 233 4.25 -16.69 24.09
CA THR A 233 3.99 -15.33 24.58
C THR A 233 4.24 -14.33 23.46
N VAL A 234 3.31 -13.40 23.23
CA VAL A 234 3.45 -12.42 22.13
C VAL A 234 3.04 -11.03 22.60
N SER A 235 3.80 -10.01 22.18
CA SER A 235 3.51 -8.60 22.50
C SER A 235 3.67 -7.69 21.29
N VAL A 236 2.86 -6.61 21.25
CA VAL A 236 2.98 -5.54 20.25
C VAL A 236 3.69 -4.34 20.85
N VAL A 237 4.95 -4.14 20.48
CA VAL A 237 5.86 -3.14 21.06
C VAL A 237 5.70 -1.76 20.40
N GLY A 238 5.23 -1.70 19.15
CA GLY A 238 5.13 -0.45 18.40
C GLY A 238 4.08 -0.52 17.30
N ASP A 239 3.47 0.62 17.00
CA ASP A 239 2.41 0.75 16.01
C ASP A 239 2.45 2.14 15.36
N SER A 240 2.96 2.19 14.13
CA SER A 240 3.03 3.42 13.35
C SER A 240 3.14 3.13 11.86
N MET A 241 2.30 3.78 11.05
CA MET A 241 2.45 3.82 9.59
C MET A 241 2.99 5.17 9.14
N GLN A 242 3.83 5.18 8.11
CA GLN A 242 4.59 6.36 7.70
C GLN A 242 4.37 6.79 6.26
N ARG A 243 4.54 8.10 6.07
CA ARG A 243 4.87 8.73 4.78
C ARG A 243 6.07 9.66 5.01
N ALA A 244 6.99 9.71 4.07
CA ALA A 244 8.20 10.52 4.21
C ALA A 244 8.37 11.48 3.03
N PRO A 245 7.87 12.73 3.14
CA PRO A 245 8.20 13.79 2.20
C PRO A 245 9.66 14.26 2.32
N VAL A 246 10.13 14.91 1.26
CA VAL A 246 11.41 15.62 1.23
C VAL A 246 11.21 17.04 0.69
N PHE A 247 11.91 17.98 1.34
CA PHE A 247 11.97 19.40 1.00
C PHE A 247 13.40 19.76 0.63
N VAL A 248 13.58 20.45 -0.50
CA VAL A 248 14.89 20.80 -1.06
C VAL A 248 15.12 22.31 -0.98
N PHE A 249 16.25 22.71 -0.40
CA PHE A 249 16.63 24.10 -0.19
C PHE A 249 17.85 24.49 -1.02
N ASP A 250 18.30 25.75 -0.91
CA ASP A 250 19.53 26.20 -1.58
C ASP A 250 20.79 25.70 -0.86
N ASN A 251 20.72 25.51 0.46
CA ASN A 251 21.83 25.02 1.26
C ASN A 251 21.38 24.25 2.53
N ALA A 252 22.33 23.60 3.19
CA ALA A 252 22.08 22.77 4.36
C ALA A 252 21.62 23.55 5.60
N MET A 253 21.99 24.83 5.75
CA MET A 253 21.55 25.65 6.89
C MET A 253 20.05 25.94 6.80
N GLN A 254 19.56 26.29 5.61
CA GLN A 254 18.12 26.46 5.38
C GLN A 254 17.32 25.19 5.66
N ALA A 255 17.83 24.02 5.26
CA ALA A 255 17.19 22.74 5.56
C ALA A 255 17.11 22.46 7.08
N ARG A 256 18.18 22.78 7.82
CA ARG A 256 18.19 22.70 9.29
C ARG A 256 17.20 23.67 9.93
N ASP A 257 17.17 24.92 9.47
CA ASP A 257 16.30 25.96 10.01
C ASP A 257 14.83 25.62 9.76
N PHE A 258 14.51 25.06 8.59
CA PHE A 258 13.22 24.48 8.28
C PHE A 258 12.80 23.39 9.27
N VAL A 259 13.70 22.46 9.65
CA VAL A 259 13.38 21.43 10.66
C VAL A 259 13.09 22.06 12.03
N THR A 260 13.80 23.13 12.40
CA THR A 260 13.53 23.86 13.64
C THR A 260 12.14 24.47 13.60
N TRP A 261 11.79 25.16 12.51
CA TRP A 261 10.47 25.72 12.29
C TRP A 261 9.36 24.66 12.34
N VAL A 262 9.57 23.48 11.73
CA VAL A 262 8.62 22.35 11.77
C VAL A 262 8.37 21.89 13.20
N ASN A 263 9.41 21.80 14.03
CA ASN A 263 9.25 21.42 15.43
C ASN A 263 8.49 22.48 16.24
N ASP A 264 8.75 23.76 15.99
CA ASP A 264 8.07 24.88 16.64
C ASP A 264 6.57 24.95 16.28
N HIS A 265 6.20 24.42 15.11
CA HIS A 265 4.82 24.42 14.60
C HIS A 265 4.14 23.03 14.61
N ILE A 266 4.71 22.05 15.33
CA ILE A 266 4.25 20.65 15.27
C ILE A 266 2.76 20.49 15.58
N GLU A 267 2.22 21.26 16.52
CA GLU A 267 0.79 21.18 16.90
C GLU A 267 -0.13 21.68 15.80
N LYS A 268 0.26 22.72 15.05
CA LYS A 268 -0.52 23.17 13.90
C LYS A 268 -0.42 22.18 12.74
N ILE A 269 0.77 21.64 12.49
CA ILE A 269 1.00 20.59 11.48
C ILE A 269 0.15 19.34 11.80
N ARG A 270 0.05 18.98 13.08
CA ARG A 270 -0.80 17.90 13.59
C ARG A 270 -2.27 18.16 13.30
N GLU A 271 -2.78 19.35 13.60
CA GLU A 271 -4.17 19.75 13.31
C GLU A 271 -4.51 19.55 11.83
N GLU A 272 -3.67 20.06 10.93
CA GLU A 272 -3.87 19.97 9.48
C GLU A 272 -3.80 18.53 8.96
N ALA A 273 -2.88 17.71 9.52
CA ALA A 273 -2.77 16.31 9.16
C ALA A 273 -4.03 15.52 9.56
N GLU A 274 -4.46 15.70 10.81
CA GLU A 274 -5.57 14.95 11.42
C GLU A 274 -6.96 15.41 10.92
N ALA A 275 -7.08 16.63 10.37
CA ALA A 275 -8.31 17.10 9.74
C ALA A 275 -8.79 16.22 8.57
N THR A 276 -7.89 15.41 7.99
CA THR A 276 -8.19 14.53 6.84
C THR A 276 -8.80 13.18 7.21
N SER A 277 -8.82 12.81 8.50
CA SER A 277 -9.25 11.48 8.95
C SER A 277 -9.63 11.47 10.42
N SER A 278 -10.77 10.87 10.76
CA SER A 278 -11.14 10.60 12.15
C SER A 278 -10.32 9.49 12.81
N VAL A 279 -9.53 8.73 12.04
CA VAL A 279 -8.77 7.56 12.50
C VAL A 279 -7.26 7.83 12.56
N ALA A 280 -6.71 8.60 11.61
CA ALA A 280 -5.28 8.88 11.60
C ALA A 280 -4.94 9.84 12.72
N LYS A 281 -3.99 9.47 13.58
CA LYS A 281 -3.42 10.38 14.57
C LYS A 281 -1.94 10.51 14.32
N LEU A 282 -1.47 11.73 14.10
CA LEU A 282 -0.04 11.98 14.00
C LEU A 282 0.55 11.65 15.37
N GLN A 283 1.66 10.95 15.42
CA GLN A 283 2.36 10.68 16.69
C GLN A 283 3.50 11.68 16.79
N TYR A 284 4.41 11.63 15.83
CA TYR A 284 5.58 12.50 15.73
C TYR A 284 6.10 12.57 14.29
N ILE A 285 6.99 13.52 14.04
CA ILE A 285 7.76 13.64 12.79
C ILE A 285 9.23 13.38 13.11
N ASP A 286 9.87 12.43 12.42
CA ASP A 286 11.30 12.13 12.57
C ASP A 286 12.07 12.81 11.42
N PRO A 287 12.82 13.89 11.67
CA PRO A 287 13.55 14.60 10.64
C PRO A 287 14.91 13.95 10.35
N PHE A 288 15.24 13.81 9.07
CA PHE A 288 16.56 13.40 8.61
C PHE A 288 17.11 14.47 7.67
N LEU A 289 18.30 14.99 7.95
CA LEU A 289 18.97 15.99 7.14
C LEU A 289 20.13 15.35 6.39
N ALA A 290 20.18 15.56 5.08
CA ALA A 290 21.33 15.18 4.27
C ALA A 290 21.47 16.16 3.11
N SER A 291 22.67 16.71 2.91
CA SER A 291 22.88 17.81 1.95
C SER A 291 21.95 18.99 2.26
N LYS A 292 21.38 19.61 1.24
CA LYS A 292 20.36 20.67 1.31
C LYS A 292 18.93 20.12 1.37
N PHE A 293 18.75 18.88 1.81
CA PHE A 293 17.46 18.18 1.85
C PHE A 293 17.02 17.96 3.30
N ALA A 294 15.73 18.24 3.57
CA ALA A 294 15.07 17.87 4.81
C ALA A 294 14.02 16.80 4.51
N TYR A 295 14.29 15.58 4.97
CA TYR A 295 13.35 14.49 4.93
C TYR A 295 12.56 14.50 6.22
N LEU A 296 11.23 14.47 6.14
CA LEU A 296 10.36 14.43 7.31
C LEU A 296 9.60 13.12 7.28
N ARG A 297 9.91 12.18 8.17
CA ARG A 297 9.18 10.92 8.26
C ARG A 297 8.00 11.12 9.23
N PHE A 298 6.80 11.31 8.70
CA PHE A 298 5.59 11.46 9.51
C PHE A 298 5.13 10.09 9.99
N ASN A 299 4.89 9.94 11.29
CA ASN A 299 4.52 8.68 11.95
C ASN A 299 3.09 8.79 12.49
N PHE A 300 2.19 7.90 12.08
CA PHE A 300 0.78 7.93 12.45
C PHE A 300 0.31 6.60 13.02
N SER A 301 -0.60 6.64 14.00
CA SER A 301 -1.48 5.49 14.25
C SER A 301 -2.65 5.49 13.25
N THR A 302 -3.09 4.32 12.80
CA THR A 302 -4.06 4.19 11.69
C THR A 302 -5.26 3.29 12.02
N GLY A 303 -5.51 3.02 13.30
CA GLY A 303 -6.51 2.04 13.74
C GLY A 303 -6.23 0.67 13.13
N ASP A 304 -7.27 0.03 12.59
CA ASP A 304 -7.21 -1.33 12.02
C ASP A 304 -6.85 -1.41 10.53
N ALA A 305 -6.69 -0.27 9.88
CA ALA A 305 -6.23 -0.23 8.50
C ALA A 305 -4.69 -0.29 8.45
N ALA A 306 -4.14 -0.89 7.39
CA ALA A 306 -2.70 -0.79 7.09
C ALA A 306 -2.27 0.69 6.94
N GLY A 307 -3.16 1.53 6.41
CA GLY A 307 -3.08 2.98 6.57
C GLY A 307 -2.26 3.74 5.53
N GLN A 308 -1.61 3.09 4.55
CA GLN A 308 -0.74 3.74 3.56
C GLN A 308 -1.42 4.90 2.81
N ASN A 309 -2.67 4.70 2.35
CA ASN A 309 -3.46 5.75 1.69
C ASN A 309 -3.90 6.86 2.65
N MET A 310 -4.23 6.49 3.88
CA MET A 310 -4.69 7.41 4.92
C MET A 310 -3.56 8.36 5.33
N VAL A 311 -2.38 7.83 5.65
CA VAL A 311 -1.21 8.65 6.03
C VAL A 311 -0.68 9.47 4.87
N GLY A 312 -0.83 8.98 3.63
CA GLY A 312 -0.50 9.75 2.42
C GLY A 312 -1.32 11.03 2.30
N ARG A 313 -2.64 10.93 2.51
CA ARG A 313 -3.53 12.11 2.51
C ARG A 313 -3.26 13.06 3.67
N ALA A 314 -3.11 12.52 4.88
CA ALA A 314 -2.82 13.33 6.07
C ALA A 314 -1.51 14.11 5.92
N THR A 315 -0.44 13.44 5.49
CA THR A 315 0.87 14.07 5.25
C THR A 315 0.78 15.12 4.15
N PHE A 316 -0.01 14.87 3.12
CA PHE A 316 -0.19 15.82 2.03
C PHE A 316 -0.89 17.11 2.48
N ALA A 317 -1.93 17.02 3.31
CA ALA A 317 -2.58 18.18 3.90
C ALA A 317 -1.61 18.98 4.78
N ALA A 318 -0.91 18.28 5.68
CA ALA A 318 0.09 18.88 6.56
C ALA A 318 1.20 19.60 5.76
N CYS A 319 1.73 18.95 4.73
CA CYS A 319 2.77 19.52 3.87
C CYS A 319 2.25 20.69 3.03
N SER A 320 0.98 20.68 2.61
CA SER A 320 0.38 21.82 1.90
C SER A 320 0.37 23.05 2.80
N TRP A 321 -0.04 22.88 4.07
CA TRP A 321 0.04 23.95 5.06
C TRP A 321 1.47 24.44 5.28
N ILE A 322 2.45 23.53 5.43
CA ILE A 322 3.87 23.88 5.58
C ILE A 322 4.35 24.72 4.39
N LEU A 323 4.04 24.31 3.17
CA LEU A 323 4.44 25.02 1.95
C LEU A 323 3.84 26.43 1.86
N ASP A 324 2.66 26.64 2.43
CA ASP A 324 1.95 27.93 2.42
C ASP A 324 2.40 28.88 3.55
N HIS A 325 3.06 28.38 4.60
CA HIS A 325 3.36 29.15 5.82
C HIS A 325 4.85 29.24 6.16
N PHE A 326 5.71 28.49 5.47
CA PHE A 326 7.16 28.60 5.64
C PHE A 326 7.76 29.63 4.67
N ASP A 327 7.98 30.85 5.17
CA ASP A 327 8.51 31.97 4.39
C ASP A 327 10.01 32.27 4.64
N ASP A 328 10.63 31.62 5.63
CA ASP A 328 12.01 31.91 6.06
C ASP A 328 13.07 31.58 5.00
N ALA A 329 12.77 30.62 4.11
CA ALA A 329 13.62 30.28 2.97
C ALA A 329 12.81 29.65 1.82
N PRO A 330 13.25 29.83 0.55
CA PRO A 330 12.55 29.25 -0.59
C PRO A 330 12.72 27.72 -0.64
N ILE A 331 11.61 26.98 -0.58
CA ILE A 331 11.56 25.55 -0.88
C ILE A 331 11.61 25.38 -2.41
N ARG A 332 12.72 24.85 -2.94
CA ARG A 332 12.95 24.69 -4.38
C ARG A 332 12.19 23.51 -4.97
N HIS A 333 12.17 22.40 -4.25
CA HIS A 333 11.44 21.20 -4.65
C HIS A 333 10.79 20.53 -3.45
N PHE A 334 9.66 19.89 -3.71
CA PHE A 334 8.92 19.09 -2.74
C PHE A 334 8.47 17.79 -3.40
N TYR A 335 8.65 16.69 -2.69
CA TYR A 335 8.14 15.37 -3.07
C TYR A 335 7.48 14.73 -1.85
N LEU A 336 6.26 14.21 -2.01
CA LEU A 336 5.50 13.61 -0.91
C LEU A 336 6.09 12.26 -0.43
N GLU A 337 6.83 11.57 -1.29
CA GLU A 337 7.53 10.32 -0.97
C GLU A 337 8.98 10.39 -1.42
N SER A 338 9.89 10.08 -0.50
CA SER A 338 11.33 10.23 -0.65
C SER A 338 12.10 8.91 -0.55
N ASN A 339 11.40 7.77 -0.54
CA ASN A 339 11.87 6.45 -0.18
C ASN A 339 12.29 6.26 1.29
N LEU A 340 12.09 7.24 2.18
CA LEU A 340 12.45 7.14 3.60
C LEU A 340 11.29 6.64 4.49
N ALA A 341 10.11 6.35 3.91
CA ALA A 341 9.01 5.81 4.68
C ALA A 341 9.37 4.49 5.38
N THR A 342 9.97 3.46 4.79
CA THR A 342 10.25 3.12 3.38
C THR A 342 9.21 2.09 2.93
N ASP A 343 8.41 2.35 1.90
CA ASP A 343 7.28 1.47 1.53
C ASP A 343 7.65 0.44 0.44
N LYS A 344 7.42 -0.85 0.70
CA LYS A 344 7.67 -2.01 -0.20
C LYS A 344 9.15 -2.22 -0.57
N LYS A 345 10.07 -1.83 0.31
CA LYS A 345 11.51 -2.13 0.20
C LYS A 345 12.09 -2.44 1.58
N ALA A 346 13.01 -3.40 1.64
CA ALA A 346 13.79 -3.64 2.86
C ALA A 346 14.63 -2.39 3.19
N SER A 347 14.65 -1.99 4.47
CA SER A 347 15.39 -0.82 4.92
C SER A 347 15.81 -0.91 6.39
N GLN A 348 16.98 -0.34 6.69
CA GLN A 348 17.48 -0.23 8.07
C GLN A 348 16.60 0.69 8.92
N VAL A 349 16.01 1.73 8.32
CA VAL A 349 15.11 2.64 9.05
C VAL A 349 13.88 1.89 9.55
N ASN A 350 13.30 0.95 8.79
CA ASN A 350 12.15 0.17 9.26
C ASN A 350 12.54 -0.83 10.38
N MET A 351 13.79 -1.35 10.39
CA MET A 351 14.30 -2.20 11.48
C MET A 351 14.46 -1.42 12.78
N MET A 352 15.03 -0.21 12.71
CA MET A 352 15.30 0.64 13.87
C MET A 352 14.04 1.41 14.33
N ARG A 353 13.28 1.96 13.38
CA ARG A 353 12.09 2.77 13.56
C ARG A 353 10.89 2.07 12.92
N THR A 354 10.15 1.35 13.75
CA THR A 354 8.98 0.52 13.39
C THR A 354 8.11 1.11 12.28
N ARG A 355 7.68 0.26 11.35
CA ARG A 355 6.69 0.57 10.30
C ARG A 355 5.60 -0.49 10.25
N GLY A 356 4.35 -0.09 10.41
CA GLY A 356 3.28 -1.02 10.79
C GLY A 356 3.40 -1.38 12.27
N LYS A 357 3.40 -2.67 12.58
CA LYS A 357 3.48 -3.23 13.93
C LYS A 357 4.88 -3.78 14.20
N ARG A 358 5.40 -3.53 15.40
CA ARG A 358 6.55 -4.26 15.94
C ARG A 358 6.04 -5.33 16.87
N VAL A 359 6.29 -6.59 16.55
CA VAL A 359 5.76 -7.73 17.30
C VAL A 359 6.92 -8.61 17.74
N THR A 360 6.92 -9.01 19.01
CA THR A 360 7.87 -9.99 19.55
C THR A 360 7.09 -11.20 20.02
N ALA A 361 7.45 -12.37 19.50
CA ALA A 361 6.94 -13.66 19.93
C ALA A 361 8.07 -14.49 20.54
N GLU A 362 7.82 -15.13 21.68
CA GLU A 362 8.82 -15.86 22.43
C GLU A 362 8.23 -17.10 23.13
N ALA A 363 9.09 -18.10 23.33
CA ALA A 363 8.75 -19.32 24.04
C ALA A 363 10.01 -19.92 24.69
N VAL A 364 9.80 -20.65 25.79
CA VAL A 364 10.75 -21.63 26.31
C VAL A 364 10.26 -22.99 25.86
N ILE A 365 11.12 -23.77 25.21
CA ILE A 365 10.79 -25.07 24.67
C ILE A 365 11.54 -26.13 25.46
N ASP A 366 10.77 -27.03 26.09
CA ASP A 366 11.29 -28.08 26.93
C ASP A 366 12.24 -28.98 26.15
N ARG A 367 13.39 -29.29 26.77
CA ARG A 367 14.42 -30.17 26.21
C ARG A 367 13.84 -31.48 25.70
N GLU A 368 13.01 -32.12 26.51
CA GLU A 368 12.43 -33.42 26.21
C GLU A 368 11.50 -33.35 24.98
N VAL A 369 10.77 -32.25 24.81
CA VAL A 369 9.90 -32.04 23.65
C VAL A 369 10.74 -31.99 22.36
N LEU A 370 11.87 -31.27 22.38
CA LEU A 370 12.77 -31.18 21.23
C LEU A 370 13.42 -32.53 20.90
N ILE A 371 13.90 -33.26 21.91
CA ILE A 371 14.53 -34.58 21.70
C ILE A 371 13.50 -35.58 21.16
N GLN A 372 12.32 -35.66 21.77
CA GLN A 372 11.34 -36.69 21.44
C GLN A 372 10.61 -36.44 20.11
N HIS A 373 10.32 -35.18 19.79
CA HIS A 373 9.50 -34.84 18.62
C HIS A 373 10.28 -34.23 17.46
N MET A 374 11.41 -33.60 17.72
CA MET A 374 12.24 -32.93 16.72
C MET A 374 13.60 -33.59 16.52
N ARG A 375 13.96 -34.58 17.35
CA ARG A 375 15.23 -35.34 17.27
C ARG A 375 16.46 -34.43 17.26
N VAL A 376 16.40 -33.38 18.08
CA VAL A 376 17.47 -32.38 18.21
C VAL A 376 17.59 -31.93 19.66
N GLU A 377 18.82 -31.70 20.10
CA GLU A 377 19.14 -31.14 21.40
C GLU A 377 19.09 -29.60 21.37
N PRO A 378 18.60 -28.94 22.45
CA PRO A 378 18.62 -27.48 22.59
C PRO A 378 19.98 -26.84 22.30
N GLU A 379 21.07 -27.48 22.72
CA GLU A 379 22.43 -26.99 22.51
C GLU A 379 22.77 -26.83 21.03
N ASN A 380 22.31 -27.77 20.19
CA ASN A 380 22.55 -27.74 18.76
C ASN A 380 21.80 -26.57 18.10
N LEU A 381 20.58 -26.28 18.55
CA LEU A 381 19.77 -25.17 18.04
C LEU A 381 20.37 -23.81 18.41
N ALA A 382 20.75 -23.61 19.68
CA ALA A 382 21.37 -22.37 20.13
C ALA A 382 22.72 -22.13 19.43
N TYR A 383 23.54 -23.17 19.28
CA TYR A 383 24.81 -23.07 18.56
C TYR A 383 24.60 -22.78 17.06
N HIS A 384 23.68 -23.49 16.40
CA HIS A 384 23.39 -23.27 14.99
C HIS A 384 22.84 -21.86 14.74
N TRP A 385 21.96 -21.34 15.59
CA TRP A 385 21.51 -19.95 15.52
C TRP A 385 22.69 -18.96 15.54
N GLY A 386 23.65 -19.15 16.46
CA GLY A 386 24.84 -18.31 16.55
C GLY A 386 25.68 -18.33 15.26
N VAL A 387 25.84 -19.51 14.66
CA VAL A 387 26.55 -19.68 13.36
C VAL A 387 25.78 -19.01 12.22
N ALA A 388 24.48 -19.26 12.11
CA ALA A 388 23.62 -18.70 11.07
C ALA A 388 23.55 -17.17 11.14
N ASN A 389 23.56 -16.60 12.36
CA ASN A 389 23.55 -15.16 12.57
C ASN A 389 24.79 -14.48 11.96
N ILE A 390 25.98 -15.09 12.05
CA ILE A 390 27.17 -14.57 11.35
C ILE A 390 26.95 -14.60 9.82
N GLY A 391 26.34 -15.66 9.29
CA GLY A 391 25.97 -15.75 7.87
C GLY A 391 24.99 -14.66 7.42
N SER A 392 23.99 -14.34 8.23
CA SER A 392 23.02 -13.28 7.93
C SER A 392 23.66 -11.90 7.94
N ILE A 393 24.58 -11.62 8.88
CA ILE A 393 25.35 -10.37 8.89
C ILE A 393 26.20 -10.24 7.63
N LEU A 394 26.93 -11.30 7.25
CA LEU A 394 27.80 -11.30 6.07
C LEU A 394 27.02 -11.08 4.77
N SER A 395 25.81 -11.64 4.67
CA SER A 395 24.96 -11.50 3.48
C SER A 395 24.18 -10.17 3.43
N GLY A 396 24.13 -9.42 4.53
CA GLY A 396 23.31 -8.21 4.63
C GLY A 396 21.81 -8.51 4.65
N ALA A 397 21.41 -9.72 5.07
CA ALA A 397 20.00 -10.10 5.19
C ALA A 397 19.27 -9.20 6.21
N ASN A 398 18.02 -8.82 5.90
CA ASN A 398 17.14 -8.10 6.83
C ASN A 398 16.49 -9.01 7.88
N ASN A 399 16.80 -10.31 7.82
CA ASN A 399 16.33 -11.34 8.73
C ASN A 399 17.51 -12.26 9.09
N ASN A 400 17.75 -12.46 10.40
CA ASN A 400 18.74 -13.43 10.89
C ASN A 400 18.13 -14.79 11.28
N GLY A 401 16.82 -14.96 11.12
CA GLY A 401 16.11 -16.23 11.12
C GLY A 401 16.14 -16.92 9.76
N LEU A 402 15.28 -17.92 9.60
CA LEU A 402 15.32 -18.86 8.49
C LEU A 402 14.29 -18.56 7.42
N HIS A 403 13.02 -18.30 7.78
CA HIS A 403 11.93 -18.23 6.80
C HIS A 403 10.66 -17.49 7.24
N SER A 404 10.77 -16.44 8.07
CA SER A 404 9.63 -15.56 8.40
C SER A 404 8.81 -15.14 7.15
N ALA A 405 9.49 -14.93 6.02
CA ALA A 405 8.87 -14.57 4.75
C ALA A 405 7.81 -15.60 4.30
N ASN A 406 8.07 -16.90 4.49
CA ASN A 406 7.16 -17.96 4.06
C ASN A 406 5.82 -17.90 4.81
N GLY A 407 5.87 -17.86 6.14
CA GLY A 407 4.67 -17.82 6.99
C GLY A 407 3.88 -16.54 6.80
N ILE A 408 4.58 -15.40 6.74
CA ILE A 408 3.95 -14.10 6.52
C ILE A 408 3.29 -14.04 5.14
N THR A 409 3.95 -14.52 4.09
CA THR A 409 3.37 -14.57 2.73
C THR A 409 2.11 -15.42 2.70
N ALA A 410 2.16 -16.62 3.28
CA ALA A 410 1.03 -17.54 3.28
C ALA A 410 -0.17 -16.97 4.05
N MET A 411 0.08 -16.30 5.17
CA MET A 411 -0.92 -15.56 5.92
C MET A 411 -1.45 -14.36 5.14
N PHE A 412 -0.58 -13.58 4.48
CA PHE A 412 -0.96 -12.37 3.76
C PHE A 412 -1.90 -12.68 2.60
N ILE A 413 -1.61 -13.72 1.83
CA ILE A 413 -2.46 -14.18 0.74
C ILE A 413 -3.79 -14.70 1.30
N ALA A 414 -3.74 -15.52 2.36
CA ALA A 414 -4.93 -16.10 2.97
C ALA A 414 -5.88 -15.05 3.56
N THR A 415 -5.35 -13.92 4.04
CA THR A 415 -6.13 -12.92 4.82
C THR A 415 -6.26 -11.57 4.12
N GLY A 416 -5.85 -11.45 2.85
CA GLY A 416 -6.11 -10.26 2.03
C GLY A 416 -5.24 -9.06 2.36
N GLN A 417 -4.02 -9.30 2.82
CA GLN A 417 -3.03 -8.27 3.08
C GLN A 417 -2.33 -7.87 1.76
N ASP A 418 -1.62 -6.75 1.77
CA ASP A 418 -0.79 -6.35 0.63
C ASP A 418 0.51 -7.18 0.63
N VAL A 419 0.56 -8.19 -0.25
CA VAL A 419 1.69 -9.12 -0.37
C VAL A 419 3.00 -8.39 -0.70
N ALA A 420 2.96 -7.23 -1.36
CA ALA A 420 4.17 -6.48 -1.66
C ALA A 420 4.83 -5.88 -0.40
N ASN A 421 4.08 -5.73 0.70
CA ASN A 421 4.66 -5.36 1.99
C ASN A 421 5.51 -6.46 2.62
N LEU A 422 5.59 -7.66 2.03
CA LEU A 422 6.56 -8.69 2.41
C LEU A 422 8.01 -8.20 2.35
N ALA A 423 8.32 -7.28 1.43
CA ALA A 423 9.65 -6.67 1.32
C ALA A 423 10.09 -5.98 2.64
N GLU A 424 9.14 -5.65 3.51
CA GLU A 424 9.38 -5.04 4.83
C GLU A 424 9.01 -5.99 5.97
N SER A 425 7.86 -6.65 5.85
CA SER A 425 7.30 -7.50 6.90
C SER A 425 8.09 -8.78 7.12
N SER A 426 8.87 -9.21 6.13
CA SER A 426 9.79 -10.36 6.27
C SER A 426 11.00 -10.10 7.17
N ALA A 427 11.27 -8.84 7.54
CA ALA A 427 12.37 -8.55 8.46
C ALA A 427 12.17 -9.29 9.80
N GLY A 428 13.24 -9.84 10.36
CA GLY A 428 13.18 -10.67 11.55
C GLY A 428 14.46 -10.58 12.38
N ILE A 429 14.29 -10.49 13.69
CA ILE A 429 15.39 -10.55 14.65
C ILE A 429 15.11 -11.73 15.56
N VAL A 430 15.71 -12.88 15.24
CA VAL A 430 15.67 -14.11 16.02
C VAL A 430 16.79 -14.09 17.05
N TYR A 431 16.47 -14.53 18.25
CA TYR A 431 17.41 -14.80 19.32
C TYR A 431 17.12 -16.16 19.96
N ALA A 432 18.17 -16.91 20.28
CA ALA A 432 18.06 -18.19 20.94
C ALA A 432 19.16 -18.36 22.00
N GLU A 433 18.80 -18.92 23.15
CA GLU A 433 19.74 -19.25 24.22
C GLU A 433 19.27 -20.47 25.02
N LEU A 434 20.18 -21.01 25.84
CA LEU A 434 19.86 -22.08 26.78
C LEU A 434 19.41 -21.48 28.10
N THR A 435 18.32 -22.02 28.67
CA THR A 435 17.95 -21.73 30.05
C THR A 435 18.93 -22.40 31.03
N PRO A 436 18.96 -22.01 32.33
CA PRO A 436 19.73 -22.74 33.35
C PRO A 436 19.38 -24.23 33.42
N GLU A 437 18.13 -24.59 33.13
CA GLU A 437 17.60 -25.96 33.07
C GLU A 437 17.96 -26.71 31.78
N LYS A 438 18.64 -26.04 30.83
CA LYS A 438 19.01 -26.54 29.49
C LYS A 438 17.83 -26.79 28.55
N ASP A 439 16.75 -26.05 28.75
CA ASP A 439 15.69 -25.86 27.75
C ASP A 439 16.12 -24.79 26.75
N LEU A 440 15.36 -24.63 25.66
CA LEU A 440 15.64 -23.62 24.65
C LEU A 440 14.73 -22.41 24.83
N TYR A 441 15.28 -21.25 25.18
CA TYR A 441 14.59 -19.99 24.95
C TYR A 441 14.78 -19.57 23.49
N ILE A 442 13.68 -19.23 22.82
CA ILE A 442 13.70 -18.70 21.45
C ILE A 442 12.70 -17.56 21.31
N SER A 443 13.10 -16.51 20.59
CA SER A 443 12.24 -15.38 20.27
C SER A 443 12.46 -14.91 18.84
N ILE A 444 11.43 -14.29 18.27
CA ILE A 444 11.52 -13.53 17.03
C ILE A 444 10.83 -12.18 17.20
N THR A 445 11.54 -11.12 16.83
CA THR A 445 10.97 -9.77 16.71
C THR A 445 10.82 -9.40 15.23
N ILE A 446 9.59 -9.13 14.81
CA ILE A 446 9.25 -8.59 13.49
C ILE A 446 9.16 -7.07 13.64
N PRO A 447 10.14 -6.29 13.16
CA PRO A 447 10.21 -4.85 13.45
C PRO A 447 9.23 -4.01 12.62
N SER A 448 8.76 -4.54 11.48
CA SER A 448 7.99 -3.80 10.50
C SER A 448 6.86 -4.63 9.84
N LEU A 449 5.96 -5.18 10.65
CA LEU A 449 4.83 -5.99 10.20
C LEU A 449 3.66 -5.10 9.74
N ILE A 450 3.36 -5.09 8.45
CA ILE A 450 2.28 -4.26 7.89
C ILE A 450 1.07 -5.13 7.65
N VAL A 451 0.05 -4.95 8.48
CA VAL A 451 -1.18 -5.75 8.45
C VAL A 451 -2.41 -4.87 8.70
N ALA A 452 -3.54 -5.36 8.22
CA ALA A 452 -4.85 -4.76 8.37
C ALA A 452 -5.91 -5.82 8.68
N THR A 453 -6.94 -5.40 9.39
CA THR A 453 -8.18 -6.16 9.58
C THR A 453 -9.39 -5.45 8.98
N TYR A 454 -9.14 -4.30 8.35
CA TYR A 454 -10.13 -3.48 7.66
C TYR A 454 -9.52 -2.79 6.43
N GLY A 455 -10.26 -2.81 5.31
CA GLY A 455 -9.86 -2.19 4.04
C GLY A 455 -8.92 -3.05 3.19
N GLY A 456 -8.62 -2.61 1.97
CA GLY A 456 -7.80 -3.38 1.03
C GLY A 456 -8.44 -4.71 0.65
N GLY A 457 -7.65 -5.79 0.61
CA GLY A 457 -8.12 -7.13 0.26
C GLY A 457 -8.86 -7.86 1.39
N THR A 458 -8.90 -7.32 2.61
CA THR A 458 -9.46 -7.98 3.80
C THR A 458 -10.97 -8.28 3.69
N GLY A 459 -11.68 -7.56 2.82
CA GLY A 459 -13.11 -7.75 2.57
C GLY A 459 -13.44 -8.72 1.43
N LEU A 460 -12.43 -9.23 0.71
CA LEU A 460 -12.63 -10.20 -0.37
C LEU A 460 -13.07 -11.56 0.20
N ALA A 461 -13.75 -12.37 -0.62
CA ALA A 461 -14.49 -13.55 -0.20
C ALA A 461 -13.72 -14.49 0.76
N THR A 462 -12.70 -15.20 0.27
CA THR A 462 -11.95 -16.17 1.08
C THR A 462 -11.06 -15.50 2.13
N GLN A 463 -10.61 -14.27 1.86
CA GLN A 463 -9.79 -13.48 2.77
C GLN A 463 -10.55 -13.07 4.03
N ARG A 464 -11.81 -12.68 3.87
CA ARG A 464 -12.70 -12.33 4.97
C ARG A 464 -13.01 -13.55 5.83
N GLU A 465 -13.36 -14.68 5.22
CA GLU A 465 -13.60 -15.93 5.95
C GLU A 465 -12.38 -16.31 6.80
N SER A 466 -11.17 -16.19 6.23
CA SER A 466 -9.91 -16.46 6.94
C SER A 466 -9.70 -15.53 8.15
N LEU A 467 -10.03 -14.24 8.03
CA LEU A 467 -9.97 -13.30 9.15
C LEU A 467 -11.06 -13.55 10.19
N GLU A 468 -12.27 -13.94 9.77
CA GLU A 468 -13.37 -14.29 10.68
C GLU A 468 -13.07 -15.55 11.49
N LEU A 469 -12.44 -16.56 10.88
CA LEU A 469 -11.96 -17.78 11.55
C LEU A 469 -10.96 -17.46 12.67
N LEU A 470 -10.07 -16.50 12.44
CA LEU A 470 -9.13 -16.02 13.47
C LEU A 470 -9.80 -15.10 14.51
N GLY A 471 -11.05 -14.70 14.29
CA GLY A 471 -11.74 -13.67 15.07
C GLY A 471 -11.04 -12.32 14.98
N CYS A 472 -10.54 -12.00 13.78
CA CYS A 472 -9.70 -10.86 13.45
C CYS A 472 -10.29 -9.97 12.35
N TYR A 473 -11.52 -10.17 11.89
CA TYR A 473 -12.13 -9.25 10.92
C TYR A 473 -12.71 -8.00 11.60
N GLY A 474 -12.44 -6.81 11.07
CA GLY A 474 -13.05 -5.55 11.50
C GLY A 474 -12.21 -4.73 12.48
N LYS A 475 -12.92 -3.93 13.29
CA LYS A 475 -12.35 -2.93 14.22
C LYS A 475 -11.79 -3.57 15.49
N ASP A 476 -10.74 -2.95 16.04
CA ASP A 476 -10.03 -3.32 17.26
C ASP A 476 -9.46 -4.75 17.23
N LYS A 477 -9.05 -5.21 16.03
CA LYS A 477 -8.56 -6.57 15.79
C LYS A 477 -7.15 -6.63 15.22
N VAL A 478 -6.60 -5.54 14.70
CA VAL A 478 -5.31 -5.59 13.99
C VAL A 478 -4.14 -6.02 14.88
N ARG A 479 -4.16 -5.67 16.18
CA ARG A 479 -3.11 -6.08 17.12
C ARG A 479 -3.20 -7.56 17.49
N LYS A 480 -4.43 -8.07 17.68
CA LYS A 480 -4.68 -9.51 17.82
C LYS A 480 -4.15 -10.27 16.61
N PHE A 481 -4.42 -9.77 15.41
CA PHE A 481 -3.93 -10.39 14.18
C PHE A 481 -2.41 -10.34 14.06
N ALA A 482 -1.78 -9.24 14.47
CA ALA A 482 -0.33 -9.09 14.50
C ALA A 482 0.33 -10.08 15.47
N GLU A 483 -0.25 -10.28 16.67
CA GLU A 483 0.23 -11.28 17.63
C GLU A 483 0.11 -12.72 17.09
N ILE A 484 -1.00 -13.05 16.42
CA ILE A 484 -1.17 -14.34 15.75
C ILE A 484 -0.07 -14.57 14.72
N ILE A 485 0.23 -13.58 13.86
CA ILE A 485 1.32 -13.69 12.89
C ILE A 485 2.67 -13.88 13.58
N GLY A 486 2.94 -13.16 14.67
CA GLY A 486 4.16 -13.33 15.46
C GLY A 486 4.35 -14.76 15.93
N GLY A 487 3.31 -15.36 16.53
CA GLY A 487 3.34 -16.76 16.97
C GLY A 487 3.49 -17.76 15.81
N VAL A 488 2.80 -17.53 14.69
CA VAL A 488 2.91 -18.35 13.48
C VAL A 488 4.33 -18.35 12.94
N VAL A 489 4.97 -17.18 12.89
CA VAL A 489 6.36 -17.04 12.43
C VAL A 489 7.31 -17.78 13.36
N LEU A 490 7.17 -17.65 14.69
CA LEU A 490 7.99 -18.40 15.64
C LEU A 490 7.84 -19.92 15.47
N ALA A 491 6.61 -20.40 15.24
CA ALA A 491 6.34 -21.81 14.95
C ALA A 491 7.07 -22.29 13.70
N GLY A 492 7.05 -21.49 12.63
CA GLY A 492 7.86 -21.75 11.45
C GLY A 492 9.34 -21.86 11.78
N GLU A 493 9.90 -20.86 12.47
CA GLU A 493 11.33 -20.76 12.77
C GLU A 493 11.82 -21.99 13.54
N ILE A 494 11.14 -22.38 14.63
CA ILE A 494 11.57 -23.56 15.41
C ILE A 494 11.50 -24.86 14.59
N SER A 495 10.46 -25.04 13.79
CA SER A 495 10.31 -26.26 12.99
C SER A 495 11.44 -26.36 11.95
N LEU A 496 11.75 -25.28 11.24
CA LEU A 496 12.81 -25.30 10.24
C LEU A 496 14.19 -25.42 10.88
N ALA A 497 14.44 -24.71 12.00
CA ALA A 497 15.70 -24.80 12.73
C ALA A 497 15.97 -26.24 13.20
N ALA A 498 14.95 -26.92 13.73
CA ALA A 498 15.02 -28.33 14.09
C ALA A 498 15.36 -29.23 12.89
N ALA A 499 14.66 -29.07 11.75
CA ALA A 499 14.91 -29.90 10.56
C ALA A 499 16.33 -29.77 10.01
N ILE A 500 16.89 -28.55 10.01
CA ILE A 500 18.26 -28.30 9.54
C ILE A 500 19.27 -28.90 10.54
N SER A 501 19.05 -28.67 11.82
CA SER A 501 19.99 -29.07 12.88
C SER A 501 19.99 -30.57 13.16
N SER A 502 18.89 -31.28 12.88
CA SER A 502 18.82 -32.75 12.95
C SER A 502 19.34 -33.46 11.70
N LEU A 503 19.72 -32.71 10.65
CA LEU A 503 20.08 -33.21 9.31
C LEU A 503 18.92 -33.93 8.56
N ASP A 504 17.68 -33.86 9.06
CA ASP A 504 16.48 -34.42 8.40
C ASP A 504 15.97 -33.58 7.22
N TRP A 505 16.57 -32.41 6.96
CA TRP A 505 16.10 -31.46 5.94
C TRP A 505 16.07 -32.04 4.52
N VAL A 506 17.06 -32.87 4.14
CA VAL A 506 17.18 -33.40 2.78
C VAL A 506 16.09 -34.43 2.46
N SER A 507 15.72 -35.29 3.41
CA SER A 507 14.75 -36.38 3.18
C SER A 507 13.30 -35.86 3.06
N SER A 508 12.93 -34.85 3.84
CA SER A 508 11.56 -34.32 3.87
C SER A 508 11.22 -33.50 2.61
N HIS A 509 12.18 -32.70 2.10
CA HIS A 509 12.01 -31.97 0.84
C HIS A 509 11.97 -32.92 -0.36
N GLU A 510 12.75 -34.00 -0.36
CA GLU A 510 12.71 -34.99 -1.45
C GLU A 510 11.40 -35.79 -1.49
N GLN A 511 10.80 -36.12 -0.34
CA GLN A 511 9.60 -36.94 -0.28
C GLN A 511 8.30 -36.15 -0.54
N TYR A 512 8.20 -34.90 -0.08
CA TYR A 512 6.96 -34.12 -0.12
C TYR A 512 7.05 -32.83 -0.94
N GLY A 513 8.25 -32.37 -1.32
CA GLY A 513 8.46 -31.15 -2.09
C GLY A 513 8.64 -31.38 -3.60
N ARG A 514 8.78 -32.62 -4.05
CA ARG A 514 8.84 -32.95 -5.48
C ARG A 514 7.45 -33.19 -6.04
N ASN A 515 6.84 -32.13 -6.58
CA ASN A 515 5.81 -32.26 -7.61
C ASN A 515 6.50 -32.62 -8.93
N ARG A 516 6.74 -33.91 -9.17
CA ARG A 516 7.18 -34.41 -10.49
C ARG A 516 5.98 -34.63 -11.40
#